data_AF-A0A0N4XTN2-F1
#
_entry.id   AF-A0A0N4XTN2-F1
#
_cell.length_a   1.000
_cell.length_b   1.000
_cell.length_c   1.000
_cell.angle_alpha   90.00
_cell.angle_beta   90.00
_cell.angle_gamma   90.00
#
_symmetry.space_group_name_H-M   'P 1'
#
loop_
_entity.id
_entity.type
_entity.pdbx_description
1 polymer ?
#
loop_
_entity_poly.entity_id
_entity_poly.type
_entity_poly.pdbx_seq_one_letter_code
_entity_poly.pdbx_strand_id
1 'polypeptide(L)'
;MLFSVCVKVLTDAMAKVPDAEKSKPDSIAKVVREHCDKTRNKDHKFCFYIGALPESATSIMGDVSKQLSWSMPPEKEVFETANKPLDWKTIDLKKMRVKELKNILNEWGETCKGCTEKSEFVKKIEELKPKYVKEEL
;
A
#
# COMPACT_ATOMS: atom_id res chain seq x y z
N MET A 1 -13.27 6.22 -3.35
CA MET A 1 -13.38 4.81 -3.83
C MET A 1 -12.47 3.81 -3.09
N LEU A 2 -11.51 4.24 -2.27
CA LEU A 2 -10.60 3.33 -1.54
C LEU A 2 -11.26 2.63 -0.32
N PHE A 3 -12.37 3.16 0.21
CA PHE A 3 -13.00 2.67 1.46
C PHE A 3 -13.47 1.22 1.37
N SER A 4 -14.17 0.90 0.28
CA SER A 4 -14.68 -0.45 0.07
C SER A 4 -13.57 -1.48 -0.12
N VAL A 5 -12.41 -1.08 -0.65
CA VAL A 5 -11.25 -1.96 -0.86
C VAL A 5 -10.52 -2.20 0.47
N CYS A 6 -10.31 -1.14 1.25
CA CYS A 6 -9.69 -1.21 2.58
C CYS A 6 -10.44 -2.17 3.51
N VAL A 7 -11.75 -1.94 3.69
CA VAL A 7 -12.58 -2.77 4.58
C VAL A 7 -12.55 -4.22 4.12
N LYS A 8 -12.73 -4.47 2.82
CA LYS A 8 -12.73 -5.84 2.28
C LYS A 8 -11.40 -6.56 2.50
N VAL A 9 -10.27 -5.95 2.15
CA VAL A 9 -8.95 -6.59 2.30
C VAL A 9 -8.63 -6.87 3.76
N LEU A 10 -8.89 -5.91 4.66
CA LEU A 10 -8.61 -6.07 6.08
C LEU A 10 -9.55 -7.09 6.73
N THR A 11 -10.84 -7.09 6.39
CA THR A 11 -11.79 -8.12 6.86
C THR A 11 -11.41 -9.50 6.34
N ASP A 12 -11.08 -9.64 5.05
CA ASP A 12 -10.68 -10.93 4.46
C ASP A 12 -9.34 -11.45 5.04
N ALA A 13 -8.46 -10.55 5.50
CA ALA A 13 -7.23 -10.91 6.21
C ALA A 13 -7.51 -11.30 7.67
N MET A 14 -8.30 -10.51 8.40
CA MET A 14 -8.65 -10.77 9.81
C MET A 14 -9.46 -12.06 9.99
N ALA A 15 -10.25 -12.47 9.00
CA ALA A 15 -10.94 -13.76 9.00
C ALA A 15 -9.97 -14.96 9.02
N LYS A 16 -8.70 -14.76 8.65
CA LYS A 16 -7.64 -15.77 8.65
C LYS A 16 -6.78 -15.73 9.93
N VAL A 17 -6.99 -14.74 10.80
CA VAL A 17 -6.26 -14.61 12.06
C VAL A 17 -6.92 -15.51 13.11
N PRO A 18 -6.17 -16.41 13.77
CA PRO A 18 -6.68 -17.22 14.88
C PRO A 18 -7.20 -16.35 16.02
N ASP A 19 -8.31 -16.74 16.67
CA ASP A 19 -8.92 -15.94 17.75
C ASP A 19 -7.95 -15.61 18.89
N ALA A 20 -7.07 -16.55 19.27
CA ALA A 20 -6.04 -16.34 20.30
C ALA A 20 -4.95 -15.32 19.90
N GLU A 21 -4.90 -14.93 18.63
CA GLU A 21 -3.91 -14.02 18.06
C GLU A 21 -4.51 -12.69 17.56
N LYS A 22 -5.84 -12.54 17.60
CA LYS A 22 -6.52 -11.28 17.19
C LYS A 22 -6.17 -10.08 18.06
N SER A 23 -5.64 -10.29 19.26
CA SER A 23 -5.15 -9.21 20.13
C SER A 23 -3.64 -8.95 19.99
N LYS A 24 -2.94 -9.65 19.08
CA LYS A 24 -1.49 -9.53 18.89
C LYS A 24 -1.18 -8.80 17.58
N PRO A 25 -0.69 -7.56 17.63
CA PRO A 25 -0.38 -6.77 16.43
C PRO A 25 0.61 -7.47 15.49
N ASP A 26 1.62 -8.18 16.02
CA ASP A 26 2.61 -8.87 15.19
C ASP A 26 2.00 -10.04 14.39
N SER A 27 1.15 -10.84 15.04
CA SER A 27 0.44 -11.95 14.40
C SER A 27 -0.54 -11.45 13.34
N ILE A 28 -1.30 -10.39 13.64
CA ILE A 28 -2.19 -9.73 12.68
C ILE A 28 -1.38 -9.21 11.49
N ALA A 29 -0.27 -8.50 11.75
CA ALA A 29 0.55 -7.95 10.69
C ALA A 29 1.13 -9.02 9.77
N LYS A 30 1.52 -10.18 10.32
CA LYS A 30 1.98 -11.32 9.54
C LYS A 30 0.89 -11.85 8.60
N VAL A 31 -0.30 -12.11 9.13
CA VAL A 31 -1.43 -12.63 8.33
C VAL A 31 -1.88 -11.64 7.26
N VAL A 32 -1.90 -10.35 7.57
CA VAL A 32 -2.22 -9.30 6.59
C VAL A 32 -1.19 -9.26 5.48
N ARG A 33 0.11 -9.35 5.78
CA ARG A 33 1.18 -9.43 4.77
C ARG A 33 1.03 -10.67 3.87
N GLU A 34 0.78 -11.84 4.46
CA GLU A 34 0.54 -13.08 3.71
C GLU A 34 -0.72 -13.02 2.84
N HIS A 35 -1.76 -12.33 3.31
CA HIS A 35 -2.95 -12.05 2.52
C HIS A 35 -2.59 -11.13 1.33
N CYS A 36 -1.88 -10.05 1.62
CA CYS A 36 -1.50 -9.01 0.66
C CYS A 36 -0.55 -9.48 -0.43
N ASP A 37 0.33 -10.45 -0.17
CA ASP A 37 1.19 -11.04 -1.19
C ASP A 37 0.38 -11.73 -2.31
N LYS A 38 -0.83 -12.21 -1.98
CA LYS A 38 -1.74 -12.90 -2.91
C LYS A 38 -2.72 -11.96 -3.62
N THR A 39 -2.82 -10.70 -3.20
CA THR A 39 -3.78 -9.75 -3.77
C THR A 39 -3.28 -9.18 -5.10
N ARG A 40 -4.23 -8.74 -5.95
CA ARG A 40 -3.95 -8.13 -7.25
C ARG A 40 -4.77 -6.85 -7.40
N ASN A 41 -4.40 -6.02 -8.38
CA ASN A 41 -5.15 -4.82 -8.77
C ASN A 41 -5.31 -3.82 -7.59
N LYS A 42 -6.55 -3.37 -7.32
CA LYS A 42 -6.86 -2.35 -6.30
C LYS A 42 -6.47 -2.80 -4.89
N ASP A 43 -6.56 -4.09 -4.59
CA ASP A 43 -6.24 -4.68 -3.30
C ASP A 43 -4.72 -4.69 -3.06
N HIS A 44 -3.94 -5.02 -4.10
CA HIS A 44 -2.48 -4.97 -4.06
C HIS A 44 -1.98 -3.54 -3.86
N LYS A 45 -2.63 -2.58 -4.52
CA LYS A 45 -2.36 -1.16 -4.35
C LYS A 45 -2.60 -0.70 -2.90
N PHE A 46 -3.72 -1.11 -2.31
CA PHE A 46 -4.01 -0.84 -0.91
C PHE A 46 -2.95 -1.45 0.01
N CYS A 47 -2.60 -2.73 -0.19
CA CYS A 47 -1.54 -3.42 0.54
C CYS A 47 -0.18 -2.71 0.43
N PHE A 48 0.13 -2.16 -0.74
CA PHE A 48 1.33 -1.35 -0.93
C PHE A 48 1.33 -0.10 -0.05
N TYR A 49 0.21 0.65 -0.03
CA TYR A 49 0.08 1.88 0.77
C TYR A 49 0.19 1.63 2.28
N ILE A 50 -0.43 0.57 2.78
CA ILE A 50 -0.44 0.27 4.21
C ILE A 50 0.86 -0.36 4.72
N GLY A 51 1.87 -0.59 3.88
CA GLY A 51 3.12 -1.21 4.36
C GLY A 51 3.06 -2.73 4.45
N ALA A 52 2.09 -3.37 3.80
CA ALA A 52 1.85 -4.82 3.91
C ALA A 52 2.58 -5.65 2.84
N LEU A 53 3.34 -5.03 1.94
CA LEU A 53 4.19 -5.72 0.97
C LEU A 53 5.67 -5.53 1.32
N PRO A 54 6.55 -6.50 0.99
CA PRO A 54 7.99 -6.36 1.21
C PRO A 54 8.61 -5.20 0.41
N GLU A 55 7.96 -4.79 -0.67
CA GLU A 55 8.35 -3.64 -1.50
C GLU A 55 7.71 -2.32 -1.05
N SER A 56 6.83 -2.35 -0.04
CA SER A 56 6.25 -1.15 0.56
C SER A 56 7.29 -0.33 1.31
N ALA A 57 7.34 0.97 1.03
CA ALA A 57 8.25 1.91 1.69
C ALA A 57 7.69 2.51 2.98
N THR A 58 6.43 2.20 3.34
CA THR A 58 5.73 2.80 4.48
C THR A 58 5.76 1.88 5.70
N SER A 59 6.01 2.45 6.89
CA SER A 59 5.94 1.74 8.18
C SER A 59 4.53 1.69 8.79
N ILE A 60 3.51 2.09 8.03
CA ILE A 60 2.12 2.28 8.49
C ILE A 60 1.50 0.96 8.99
N MET A 61 2.01 -0.18 8.52
CA MET A 61 1.50 -1.51 8.88
C MET A 61 1.55 -1.77 10.40
N GLY A 62 2.52 -1.18 11.10
CA GLY A 62 2.62 -1.29 12.56
C GLY A 62 1.48 -0.58 13.30
N ASP A 63 0.99 0.53 12.76
CA ASP A 63 -0.15 1.26 13.33
C ASP A 63 -1.47 0.60 12.93
N VAL A 64 -1.59 0.15 11.67
CA VAL A 64 -2.75 -0.61 11.19
C VAL A 64 -2.96 -1.88 12.00
N SER A 65 -1.89 -2.64 12.30
CA SER A 65 -2.02 -3.87 13.07
C SER A 65 -2.38 -3.63 14.54
N LYS A 66 -1.89 -2.55 15.15
CA LYS A 66 -2.31 -2.13 16.50
C LYS A 66 -3.78 -1.73 16.51
N GLN A 67 -4.22 -0.92 15.56
CA GLN A 67 -5.63 -0.53 15.46
C GLN A 67 -6.54 -1.75 15.26
N LEU A 68 -6.16 -2.69 14.39
CA LEU A 68 -6.91 -3.94 14.19
C LEU A 68 -6.94 -4.85 15.43
N SER A 69 -5.92 -4.77 16.28
CA SER A 69 -5.87 -5.57 17.52
C SER A 69 -6.79 -5.05 18.63
N TRP A 70 -7.17 -3.76 18.56
CA TRP A 70 -8.00 -3.09 19.56
C TRP A 70 -9.41 -2.80 19.06
N SER A 71 -9.58 -2.59 17.75
CA SER A 71 -10.84 -2.21 17.11
C SER A 71 -11.12 -3.16 15.95
N MET A 72 -11.98 -4.14 16.23
CA MET A 72 -12.63 -4.95 15.21
C MET A 72 -14.14 -4.73 15.31
N PRO A 73 -14.82 -4.41 14.20
CA PRO A 73 -14.34 -4.40 12.80
C PRO A 73 -13.46 -3.19 12.43
N PRO A 74 -12.75 -3.21 11.28
CA PRO A 74 -12.00 -2.05 10.79
C PRO A 74 -12.96 -0.87 10.52
N GLU A 75 -12.99 0.06 11.46
CA GLU A 75 -13.81 1.27 11.40
C GLU A 75 -13.15 2.37 10.55
N LYS A 76 -13.87 3.47 10.33
CA LYS A 76 -13.41 4.63 9.52
C LYS A 76 -12.00 5.13 9.88
N GLU A 77 -11.59 4.99 11.14
CA GLU A 77 -10.24 5.38 11.60
C GLU A 77 -9.11 4.59 10.94
N VAL A 78 -9.27 3.26 10.75
CA VAL A 78 -8.26 2.44 10.05
C VAL A 78 -8.14 2.87 8.60
N PHE A 79 -9.26 3.30 8.01
CA PHE A 79 -9.28 3.85 6.67
C PHE A 79 -8.53 5.18 6.58
N GLU A 80 -8.73 6.11 7.52
CA GLU A 80 -8.04 7.40 7.52
C GLU A 80 -6.51 7.24 7.62
N THR A 81 -6.04 6.34 8.48
CA THR A 81 -4.62 5.98 8.59
C THR A 81 -4.08 5.36 7.29
N ALA A 82 -4.86 4.50 6.64
CA ALA A 82 -4.47 3.81 5.40
C ALA A 82 -4.51 4.67 4.13
N ASN A 83 -5.20 5.83 4.16
CA ASN A 83 -5.20 6.80 3.05
C ASN A 83 -4.18 7.91 3.20
N LYS A 84 -3.30 7.85 4.21
CA LYS A 84 -2.18 8.78 4.23
C LYS A 84 -1.39 8.62 2.93
N PRO A 85 -1.14 9.72 2.20
CA PRO A 85 -0.41 9.67 0.94
C PRO A 85 0.96 9.02 1.17
N LEU A 86 1.45 8.28 0.17
CA LEU A 86 2.79 7.71 0.22
C LEU A 86 3.78 8.82 0.54
N ASP A 87 4.65 8.55 1.50
CA ASP A 87 5.76 9.45 1.77
C ASP A 87 6.78 9.28 0.65
N TRP A 88 6.63 10.08 -0.38
CA TRP A 88 7.46 10.04 -1.58
C TRP A 88 8.93 10.37 -1.29
N LYS A 89 9.27 10.86 -0.09
CA LYS A 89 10.66 11.07 0.35
C LYS A 89 11.37 9.77 0.74
N THR A 90 10.64 8.78 1.23
CA THR A 90 11.22 7.49 1.68
C THR A 90 11.12 6.39 0.62
N ILE A 91 10.34 6.63 -0.43
CA ILE A 91 10.15 5.68 -1.54
C ILE A 91 11.43 5.55 -2.38
N ASP A 92 11.91 4.31 -2.52
CA ASP A 92 13.00 3.95 -3.42
C ASP A 92 12.44 3.31 -4.70
N LEU A 93 12.21 4.15 -5.71
CA LEU A 93 11.70 3.74 -7.02
C LEU A 93 12.62 2.73 -7.73
N LYS A 94 13.91 2.67 -7.37
CA LYS A 94 14.86 1.72 -7.96
C LYS A 94 14.63 0.30 -7.44
N LYS A 95 13.95 0.12 -6.30
CA LYS A 95 13.57 -1.21 -5.78
C LYS A 95 12.26 -1.74 -6.38
N MET A 96 11.41 -0.87 -6.93
CA MET A 96 10.12 -1.26 -7.52
C MET A 96 10.26 -2.04 -8.82
N ARG A 97 9.26 -2.86 -9.16
CA ARG A 97 9.21 -3.62 -10.42
C ARG A 97 8.71 -2.74 -11.57
N VAL A 98 9.11 -3.04 -12.81
CA VAL A 98 8.67 -2.28 -14.01
C VAL A 98 7.15 -2.20 -14.13
N LYS A 99 6.44 -3.24 -13.71
CA LYS A 99 4.98 -3.27 -13.69
C LYS A 99 4.39 -2.24 -12.72
N GLU A 100 5.02 -2.01 -11.58
CA GLU A 100 4.59 -1.03 -10.59
C GLU A 100 4.85 0.39 -11.06
N LEU A 101 6.03 0.64 -11.64
CA LEU A 101 6.35 1.93 -12.24
C LEU A 101 5.35 2.27 -13.37
N LYS A 102 4.98 1.30 -14.21
CA LYS A 102 3.91 1.47 -15.21
C LYS A 102 2.55 1.78 -14.58
N ASN A 103 2.22 1.16 -13.44
CA ASN A 103 0.98 1.44 -12.72
C ASN A 103 0.96 2.86 -12.17
N ILE A 104 2.05 3.35 -11.58
CA ILE A 104 2.17 4.72 -11.07
C ILE A 104 1.89 5.73 -12.19
N LEU A 105 2.55 5.55 -13.34
CA LEU A 105 2.34 6.41 -14.50
C LEU A 105 0.87 6.36 -14.96
N ASN A 106 0.29 5.17 -15.12
CA ASN A 106 -1.08 5.00 -15.57
C ASN A 106 -2.10 5.67 -14.63
N GLU A 107 -1.84 5.64 -13.32
CA GLU A 107 -2.67 6.35 -12.36
C GLU A 107 -2.58 7.87 -12.45
N TRP A 108 -1.42 8.40 -12.85
CA TRP A 108 -1.27 9.82 -13.18
C TRP A 108 -1.84 10.18 -14.56
N GLY A 109 -2.41 9.21 -15.27
CA GLY A 109 -2.86 9.34 -16.66
C GLY A 109 -1.70 9.42 -17.65
N GLU A 110 -0.48 9.12 -17.20
CA GLU A 110 0.75 9.18 -17.96
C GLU A 110 1.10 7.78 -18.47
N THR A 111 1.55 7.67 -19.72
CA THR A 111 2.01 6.39 -20.26
C THR A 111 3.34 6.59 -20.95
N CYS A 112 4.35 5.84 -20.52
CA CYS A 112 5.63 5.89 -21.20
C CYS A 112 5.64 4.92 -22.39
N LYS A 113 5.31 5.43 -23.59
CA LYS A 113 5.30 4.65 -24.84
C LYS A 113 6.69 4.25 -25.35
N GLY A 114 7.76 4.90 -24.87
CA GLY A 114 9.15 4.62 -25.28
C GLY A 114 10.04 3.96 -24.22
N CYS A 115 9.54 3.79 -22.98
CA CYS A 115 10.35 3.21 -21.92
C CYS A 115 10.49 1.70 -22.11
N THR A 116 11.68 1.25 -22.51
CA THR A 116 12.07 -0.17 -22.58
C THR A 116 12.76 -0.65 -21.30
N GLU A 117 13.44 0.26 -20.60
CA GLU A 117 14.24 -0.06 -19.41
C GLU A 117 13.61 0.45 -18.11
N LYS A 118 13.86 -0.26 -17.00
CA LYS A 118 13.37 0.13 -15.66
C LYS A 118 13.81 1.54 -15.27
N SER A 119 15.05 1.90 -15.59
CA SER A 119 15.65 3.20 -15.29
C SER A 119 14.89 4.37 -15.95
N GLU A 120 14.35 4.16 -17.16
CA GLU A 120 13.55 5.14 -17.89
C GLU A 120 12.21 5.41 -17.18
N PHE A 121 11.55 4.34 -16.72
CA PHE A 121 10.32 4.47 -15.93
C PHE A 121 10.56 5.18 -14.61
N VAL A 122 11.66 4.89 -13.91
CA VAL A 122 12.03 5.57 -12.66
C VAL A 122 12.23 7.06 -12.92
N LYS A 123 13.04 7.44 -13.92
CA LYS A 123 13.27 8.85 -14.26
C LYS A 123 11.97 9.58 -14.58
N LYS A 124 11.11 8.97 -15.40
CA LYS A 124 9.82 9.56 -15.77
C LYS A 124 8.94 9.82 -14.54
N ILE A 125 8.95 8.88 -13.60
CA ILE A 125 8.21 9.04 -12.34
C ILE A 125 8.84 10.14 -11.48
N GLU A 126 10.16 10.22 -11.37
CA GLU A 126 10.83 11.29 -10.62
C GLU A 126 10.57 12.69 -11.21
N GLU A 127 10.49 12.81 -12.53
CA GLU A 127 10.14 14.08 -13.20
C GLU A 127 8.68 14.48 -12.95
N LEU A 128 7.77 13.51 -12.96
CA LEU A 128 6.33 13.74 -12.76
C LEU A 128 5.96 13.83 -11.27
N LYS A 129 6.75 13.23 -10.38
CA LYS A 129 6.58 13.23 -8.92
C LYS A 129 6.20 14.61 -8.39
N PRO A 130 6.96 15.71 -8.59
CA PRO A 130 6.57 17.02 -8.06
C PRO A 130 5.27 17.61 -8.65
N LYS A 131 4.81 17.10 -9.80
CA LYS A 131 3.58 17.56 -10.47
C LYS A 131 2.31 16.90 -9.92
N TYR A 132 2.40 15.62 -9.55
CA TYR A 132 1.26 14.83 -9.04
C TYR A 132 1.30 14.63 -7.53
N VAL A 133 2.48 14.73 -6.95
CA VAL A 133 2.71 14.70 -5.51
C VAL A 133 2.98 16.14 -5.09
N LYS A 134 1.92 16.82 -4.67
CA LYS A 134 2.11 18.03 -3.88
C LYS A 134 2.65 17.56 -2.53
N GLU A 135 3.88 17.96 -2.20
CA GLU A 135 4.30 18.03 -0.80
C GLU A 135 3.27 18.94 -0.12
N GLU A 136 2.26 18.34 0.53
CA GLU A 136 1.53 19.08 1.55
C GLU A 136 2.53 19.23 2.70
N LEU A 137 2.98 20.48 2.82
CA LEU A 137 3.88 20.99 3.85
C LEU A 137 3.31 20.73 5.25
#